data_AF-V2YFX3-F1
#
_entry.id   AF-V2YFX3-F1
#
_cell.length_a   1.000
_cell.length_b   1.000
_cell.length_c   1.000
_cell.angle_alpha   90.00
_cell.angle_beta   90.00
_cell.angle_gamma   90.00
#
_symmetry.space_group_name_H-M   'P 1'
#
loop_
_entity.id
_entity.type
_entity.pdbx_description
1 polymer ?
#
loop_
_entity_poly.entity_id
_entity_poly.type
_entity_poly.pdbx_seq_one_letter_code
_entity_poly.pdbx_strand_id
1 'polypeptide(L)' 'MEQYFRLPQDVVGHDAALLSYWDTMPAKAQLRLLESEITVSTLGELKMLAQRFGE' A
#
# COMPACT_ATOMS: atom_id res chain seq x y z
N MET A 1 0.50 -25.68 0.55
CA MET A 1 0.09 -24.52 -0.24
C MET A 1 0.98 -23.37 0.18
N GLU A 2 1.72 -22.77 -0.74
CA GLU A 2 2.48 -21.56 -0.44
C GLU A 2 1.49 -20.42 -0.24
N GLN A 3 1.52 -19.78 0.93
CA GLN A 3 0.76 -18.55 1.13
C GLN A 3 1.55 -17.43 0.47
N TYR A 4 1.03 -16.89 -0.64
CA TYR A 4 1.60 -15.71 -1.26
C TYR A 4 1.33 -14.51 -0.35
N PHE A 5 2.39 -13.92 0.19
CA PHE A 5 2.29 -12.67 0.93
C PHE A 5 2.51 -11.52 -0.06
N ARG A 6 1.53 -10.60 -0.15
CA ARG A 6 1.69 -9.41 -0.98
C ARG A 6 2.85 -8.57 -0.45
N LEU A 7 3.57 -7.95 -1.37
CA LEU A 7 4.62 -6.97 -1.11
C LEU A 7 4.12 -5.56 -1.48
N PRO A 8 4.80 -4.48 -1.04
CA PRO A 8 4.40 -3.11 -1.38
C PRO A 8 4.22 -2.89 -2.88
N GLN A 9 5.10 -3.43 -3.71
CA GLN A 9 5.02 -3.34 -5.17
C GLN A 9 3.82 -4.07 -5.77
N ASP A 10 3.23 -5.03 -5.07
CA ASP A 10 1.98 -5.66 -5.52
C ASP A 10 0.79 -4.73 -5.30
N VAL A 11 0.90 -3.76 -4.39
CA VAL A 11 -0.14 -2.77 -4.09
C VAL A 11 0.02 -1.53 -4.95
N VAL A 12 1.22 -0.97 -5.03
CA VAL A 12 1.47 0.34 -5.65
C VAL A 12 2.26 0.27 -6.96
N GLY A 13 2.59 -0.93 -7.43
CA GLY A 13 3.47 -1.12 -8.57
C GLY A 13 4.94 -0.76 -8.25
N HIS A 14 5.73 -0.59 -9.31
CA HIS A 14 7.16 -0.26 -9.19
C HIS A 14 7.44 1.24 -9.34
N ASP A 15 6.41 2.09 -9.20
CA ASP A 15 6.58 3.54 -9.27
C ASP A 15 7.37 4.03 -8.04
N ALA A 16 8.50 4.70 -8.30
CA ALA A 16 9.40 5.13 -7.24
C ALA A 16 8.75 6.14 -6.28
N ALA A 17 7.86 7.02 -6.76
CA ALA A 17 7.20 8.00 -5.92
C ALA A 17 6.14 7.34 -5.02
N LEU A 18 5.42 6.33 -5.53
CA LEU A 18 4.46 5.58 -4.73
C LEU A 18 5.15 4.71 -3.67
N LEU A 19 6.23 4.01 -4.03
CA LEU A 19 7.04 3.24 -3.09
C LEU A 19 7.68 4.14 -2.02
N SER A 20 8.22 5.29 -2.43
CA SER A 20 8.78 6.26 -1.47
C SER A 20 7.71 6.78 -0.50
N TYR A 21 6.49 7.02 -0.97
CA TYR A 21 5.40 7.42 -0.08
C TYR A 21 4.92 6.27 0.80
N TRP A 22 4.85 5.05 0.28
CA TRP A 22 4.50 3.85 1.04
C TRP A 22 5.35 3.74 2.30
N ASP A 23 6.67 3.95 2.21
CA ASP A 23 7.61 3.88 3.34
C ASP A 23 7.32 4.92 4.44
N THR A 24 6.55 5.97 4.13
CA THR A 24 6.13 7.00 5.09
C THR A 24 4.76 6.75 5.70
N MET A 25 4.02 5.74 5.23
CA MET A 25 2.66 5.44 5.70
C MET A 25 2.66 4.84 7.11
N PRO A 26 1.58 5.03 7.89
CA PRO A 26 1.39 4.30 9.14
C PRO A 26 1.43 2.79 8.91
N ALA A 27 2.13 2.05 9.78
CA ALA A 27 2.25 0.59 9.66
C ALA A 27 0.88 -0.12 9.61
N LYS A 28 -0.11 0.39 10.35
CA LYS A 28 -1.50 -0.10 10.31
C LYS A 28 -2.11 -0.01 8.90
N ALA A 29 -1.90 1.11 8.21
CA ALA A 29 -2.40 1.31 6.86
C ALA A 29 -1.70 0.40 5.85
N GLN A 30 -0.37 0.26 5.97
CA GLN A 30 0.41 -0.68 5.13
C GLN A 30 -0.10 -2.11 5.29
N LEU A 31 -0.24 -2.60 6.53
CA LEU A 31 -0.73 -3.96 6.81
C LEU A 31 -2.13 -4.20 6.21
N ARG A 32 -3.06 -3.26 6.42
CA ARG A 32 -4.40 -3.36 5.85
C ARG A 32 -4.41 -3.42 4.33
N LEU A 33 -3.50 -2.69 3.67
CA LEU A 33 -3.38 -2.74 2.22
C LEU A 33 -2.77 -4.06 1.73
N LEU A 34 -1.74 -4.57 2.40
CA LEU A 34 -1.11 -5.86 2.08
C LEU A 34 -2.08 -7.03 2.25
N GLU A 35 -2.99 -6.96 3.22
CA GLU A 35 -4.04 -7.96 3.47
C GLU A 35 -5.25 -7.83 2.52
N SER A 36 -5.36 -6.72 1.80
CA SER A 36 -6.47 -6.45 0.88
C SER A 36 -6.18 -6.94 -0.54
N GLU A 37 -7.17 -6.85 -1.44
CA GLU A 37 -6.99 -7.01 -2.89
C GLU A 37 -6.80 -5.67 -3.62
N ILE A 38 -6.72 -4.55 -2.88
CA ILE A 38 -6.64 -3.21 -3.47
C ILE A 38 -5.28 -3.02 -4.16
N THR A 39 -5.31 -2.41 -5.34
CA THR A 39 -4.13 -1.85 -6.01
C THR A 39 -4.33 -0.36 -6.21
N VAL A 40 -3.22 0.38 -6.29
CA VAL A 40 -3.18 1.82 -6.37
C VAL A 40 -2.27 2.24 -7.51
N SER A 41 -2.71 3.19 -8.32
CA SER A 41 -1.95 3.65 -9.48
C SER A 41 -1.49 5.10 -9.36
N THR A 42 -1.95 5.82 -8.33
CA THR A 42 -1.63 7.24 -8.14
C THR A 42 -1.32 7.60 -6.69
N LEU A 43 -0.54 8.68 -6.50
CA LEU A 43 -0.18 9.16 -5.18
C LEU A 43 -1.40 9.71 -4.41
N GLY A 44 -2.40 10.24 -5.12
CA GLY A 44 -3.63 10.75 -4.52
C GLY A 44 -4.47 9.64 -3.90
N GLU A 45 -4.68 8.54 -4.62
CA GLU A 45 -5.35 7.34 -4.11
C GLU A 45 -4.63 6.77 -2.88
N LEU A 46 -3.29 6.66 -2.95
CA LEU A 46 -2.49 6.10 -1.86
C LEU A 46 -2.59 6.94 -0.59
N LYS A 47 -2.54 8.27 -0.72
CA LYS A 47 -2.72 9.22 0.40
C LYS A 47 -4.10 9.09 1.06
N MET A 48 -5.15 8.97 0.25
CA MET A 48 -6.52 8.80 0.76
C MET A 48 -6.64 7.49 1.56
N LEU A 49 -6.07 6.40 1.06
CA LEU A 49 -6.09 5.10 1.75
C LEU A 49 -5.22 5.12 3.02
N ALA A 50 -4.07 5.80 2.99
CA ALA A 50 -3.22 5.98 4.16
C ALA A 50 -3.95 6.68 5.31
N GLN A 51 -4.76 7.70 5.00
CA GLN A 51 -5.61 8.36 5.99
C GLN A 51 -6.71 7.42 6.50
N ARG A 52 -7.45 6.78 5.58
CA ARG A 52 -8.58 5.91 5.92
C ARG A 52 -8.20 4.70 6.76
N PHE A 53 -7.02 4.11 6.53
CA PHE A 53 -6.57 2.91 7.24
C PHE A 53 -5.54 3.21 8.34
N GLY A 54 -5.12 4.47 8.48
CA GLY A 54 -4.19 4.93 9.51
C GLY A 54 -4.86 5.23 10.86
N GLU A 55 -6.15 5.57 10.86
CA GLU A 55 -7.02 5.64 12.05
C GLU A 55 -7.23 4.25 12.66
#